data_AF-A0A9E3HEA1-F1
#
_entry.id   AF-A0A9E3HEA1-F1
#
_cell.length_a   1.000
_cell.length_b   1.000
_cell.length_c   1.000
_cell.angle_alpha   90.00
_cell.angle_beta   90.00
_cell.angle_gamma   90.00
#
_symmetry.space_group_name_H-M   'P 1'
#
loop_
_entity.id
_entity.type
_entity.pdbx_description
1 polymer ?
#
loop_
_entity_poly.entity_id
_entity_poly.type
_entity_poly.pdbx_seq_one_letter_code
_entity_poly.pdbx_strand_id
1 'polypeptide(L)' 'MEKNYVSKIAKLREEQGLTQRQIAERLGVDVSTVRNWEKGREGVKMFVRVAKLCELFDCQPTDLFEEEKIGND' A
#
# COMPACT_ATOMS: atom_id res chain seq x y z
N MET A 1 12.31 -7.97 20.91
CA MET A 1 12.40 -8.87 19.74
C MET A 1 12.00 -8.10 18.50
N GLU A 2 12.84 -8.11 17.46
CA GLU A 2 12.52 -7.47 16.19
C GLU A 2 11.54 -8.34 15.40
N LYS A 3 10.38 -7.79 15.01
CA LYS A 3 9.40 -8.50 14.19
C LYS A 3 9.78 -8.35 12.72
N ASN A 4 9.92 -9.46 12.01
CA ASN A 4 10.09 -9.47 10.55
C ASN A 4 8.72 -9.57 9.87
N TYR A 5 8.42 -8.64 8.97
CA TYR A 5 7.17 -8.63 8.22
C TYR A 5 7.44 -8.93 6.75
N VAL A 6 6.57 -9.72 6.13
CA VAL A 6 6.67 -10.14 4.72
C VAL A 6 5.45 -9.61 3.96
N SER A 7 5.67 -9.17 2.72
CA SER A 7 4.60 -8.69 1.85
C SER A 7 3.67 -9.83 1.44
N LYS A 8 2.37 -9.58 1.47
CA LYS A 8 1.34 -10.50 0.94
C LYS A 8 0.74 -10.02 -0.39
N ILE A 9 1.23 -8.93 -0.94
CA ILE A 9 0.63 -8.29 -2.14
C ILE A 9 0.64 -9.25 -3.33
N ALA A 10 1.75 -9.96 -3.58
CA ALA A 10 1.84 -10.92 -4.68
C ALA A 10 0.76 -12.00 -4.58
N LYS A 11 0.61 -12.58 -3.38
CA LYS A 11 -0.40 -13.60 -3.09
C LYS A 11 -1.82 -13.09 -3.35
N LEU A 12 -2.17 -11.92 -2.79
CA LEU A 12 -3.51 -11.34 -2.94
C LEU A 12 -3.82 -10.99 -4.40
N ARG A 13 -2.82 -10.49 -5.14
CA ARG A 13 -2.92 -10.19 -6.56
C ARG A 13 -3.18 -11.46 -7.38
N GLU A 14 -2.43 -12.53 -7.10
CA GLU A 14 -2.55 -13.83 -7.78
C GLU A 14 -3.88 -14.52 -7.50
N GLU A 15 -4.38 -14.46 -6.26
CA GLU A 15 -5.72 -14.95 -5.87
C GLU A 15 -6.84 -14.27 -6.66
N GLN A 16 -6.62 -13.04 -7.14
CA GLN A 16 -7.56 -12.29 -7.98
C GLN A 16 -7.28 -12.41 -9.48
N GLY A 17 -6.29 -13.21 -9.90
CA GLY A 17 -5.92 -13.38 -11.30
C GLY A 17 -5.33 -12.11 -11.95
N LEU A 18 -4.75 -11.21 -11.14
CA LEU A 18 -4.23 -9.92 -11.60
C LEU A 18 -2.72 -9.99 -11.87
N THR A 19 -2.25 -9.19 -12.82
CA THR A 19 -0.82 -8.96 -13.11
C THR A 19 -0.31 -7.74 -12.36
N GLN A 20 1.01 -7.65 -12.12
CA GLN A 20 1.60 -6.46 -11.48
C GLN A 20 1.24 -5.17 -12.23
N ARG A 21 1.18 -5.25 -13.57
CA ARG A 21 0.79 -4.13 -14.44
C ARG A 21 -0.65 -3.68 -14.24
N GLN A 22 -1.60 -4.61 -14.09
CA GLN A 22 -3.00 -4.24 -13.81
C GLN A 22 -3.18 -3.57 -12.45
N ILE A 23 -2.41 -3.96 -11.43
CA ILE A 23 -2.41 -3.26 -10.14
C ILE A 23 -1.82 -1.85 -10.30
N ALA A 24 -0.69 -1.74 -11.00
CA ALA A 24 -0.02 -0.46 -11.25
C ALA A 24 -0.95 0.54 -11.98
N GLU A 25 -1.62 0.09 -13.04
CA GLU A 25 -2.59 0.88 -13.80
C GLU A 25 -3.77 1.35 -12.93
N ARG A 26 -4.35 0.46 -12.10
CA ARG A 26 -5.48 0.81 -11.22
C ARG A 26 -5.11 1.82 -10.12
N LEU A 27 -3.86 1.82 -9.68
CA LEU A 27 -3.37 2.67 -8.61
C LEU A 27 -2.63 3.91 -9.12
N GLY A 28 -2.46 4.07 -10.43
CA GLY A 28 -1.73 5.20 -11.02
C GLY A 28 -0.25 5.23 -10.66
N VAL A 29 0.39 4.07 -10.45
CA VAL A 29 1.82 3.96 -10.11
C VAL A 29 2.59 3.18 -11.19
N ASP A 30 3.92 3.23 -11.13
CA ASP A 30 4.76 2.41 -12.00
C ASP A 30 4.74 0.92 -11.59
N VAL A 31 4.93 0.01 -12.56
CA VAL A 31 4.99 -1.44 -12.31
C VAL A 31 6.15 -1.81 -11.38
N SER A 32 7.26 -1.07 -11.43
CA SER A 32 8.39 -1.25 -10.51
C SER A 32 8.01 -0.93 -9.06
N THR A 33 7.10 0.02 -8.82
CA THR A 33 6.57 0.31 -7.48
C THR A 33 5.84 -0.90 -6.91
N VAL A 34 4.96 -1.53 -7.71
CA VAL A 34 4.26 -2.77 -7.29
C VAL A 34 5.25 -3.89 -7.03
N ARG A 35 6.23 -4.10 -7.92
CA ARG A 35 7.31 -5.08 -7.72
C ARG A 35 8.09 -4.83 -6.43
N ASN A 36 8.37 -3.58 -6.09
CA ASN A 36 9.08 -3.21 -4.87
C ASN A 36 8.25 -3.50 -3.62
N TRP A 37 6.94 -3.26 -3.66
CA TRP A 37 6.05 -3.66 -2.58
C TRP A 37 5.98 -5.17 -2.39
N GLU A 38 6.08 -5.95 -3.47
CA GLU A 38 6.10 -7.42 -3.41
C GLU A 38 7.44 -7.99 -2.92
N LYS A 39 8.57 -7.38 -3.30
CA LYS A 39 9.92 -7.87 -2.96
C LYS A 39 10.50 -7.31 -1.65
N GLY A 40 10.09 -6.11 -1.24
CA GLY A 40 10.84 -5.30 -0.28
C GLY A 40 10.29 -5.28 1.15
N ARG A 41 11.15 -4.98 2.12
CA ARG A 41 10.78 -4.77 3.53
C ARG A 41 10.23 -3.36 3.80
N GLU A 42 10.65 -2.35 3.03
CA GLU A 42 10.29 -0.95 3.29
C GLU A 42 8.81 -0.67 3.06
N GLY A 43 8.23 -1.19 1.96
CA GLY A 43 6.78 -1.11 1.72
C GLY A 43 5.98 -1.77 2.83
N VAL A 44 6.43 -2.94 3.31
CA VAL A 44 5.76 -3.67 4.39
C VAL A 44 5.82 -2.91 5.72
N LYS A 45 6.96 -2.27 6.04
CA LYS A 45 7.07 -1.42 7.24
C LYS A 45 6.08 -0.26 7.22
N MET A 46 5.85 0.35 6.05
CA MET A 46 4.84 1.41 5.90
C MET A 46 3.42 0.87 6.16
N PHE A 47 3.04 -0.26 5.55
CA PHE A 47 1.71 -0.86 5.80
C PHE A 47 1.49 -1.20 7.27
N VAL A 48 2.52 -1.70 7.97
CA VAL A 48 2.44 -1.98 9.42
C VAL A 48 2.22 -0.69 10.23
N ARG A 49 2.87 0.42 9.85
CA ARG A 49 2.66 1.71 10.54
C ARG A 49 1.24 2.24 10.28
N VAL A 50 0.76 2.19 9.04
CA VAL A 50 -0.61 2.59 8.68
C VAL A 50 -1.63 1.76 9.45
N ALA A 51 -1.47 0.42 9.49
CA ALA A 51 -2.35 -0.45 10.25
C ALA A 51 -2.38 -0.10 11.75
N LYS A 52 -1.22 0.19 12.35
CA LYS A 52 -1.14 0.64 13.75
C LYS A 52 -1.80 2.00 14.00
N LEU A 53 -1.70 2.93 13.04
CA LEU A 53 -2.41 4.21 13.15
C LEU A 53 -3.92 4.00 13.10
N CYS A 54 -4.40 3.14 12.19
CA CYS A 54 -5.81 2.76 12.09
C CYS A 54 -6.32 2.10 13.39
N GLU A 55 -5.55 1.17 13.96
CA GLU A 55 -5.86 0.55 15.26
C GLU A 55 -5.88 1.57 16.42
N LEU A 56 -4.94 2.53 16.41
CA LEU A 56 -4.81 3.53 17.46
C LEU A 56 -5.96 4.55 17.47
N PHE A 57 -6.43 4.94 16.28
CA PHE A 57 -7.44 5.98 16.11
C PHE A 57 -8.84 5.43 15.80
N ASP A 58 -9.00 4.11 15.75
CA ASP A 58 -10.24 3.43 15.35
C ASP A 58 -10.78 3.98 14.02
N CYS A 59 -9.91 4.01 13.00
CA CYS A 59 -10.21 4.59 11.70
C CYS A 59 -9.78 3.68 10.53
N GLN A 60 -10.18 4.04 9.32
CA GLN A 60 -9.72 3.42 8.07
C GLN A 60 -8.52 4.18 7.49
N PRO A 61 -7.69 3.55 6.63
CA PRO A 61 -6.56 4.23 5.99
C PRO A 61 -6.97 5.49 5.20
N THR A 62 -8.20 5.54 4.70
CA THR A 62 -8.78 6.71 4.01
C THR A 62 -8.96 7.92 4.93
N ASP A 63 -9.08 7.71 6.23
CA ASP A 63 -9.25 8.79 7.21
C ASP A 63 -7.90 9.43 7.60
N LEU A 64 -6.78 8.92 7.08
CA LEU A 64 -5.43 9.42 7.37
C LEU A 64 -4.95 10.53 6.43
N PHE A 65 -5.75 10.89 5.42
CA PHE A 65 -5.40 11.93 4.45
C PHE A 65 -6.65 12.65 3.94
N GLU A 66 -6.45 13.88 3.46
CA GLU A 66 -7.48 14.68 2.78
C GLU A 66 -6.90 15.23 1.47
N GLU A 67 -7.73 15.34 0.44
CA GLU A 67 -7.33 15.97 -0.82
C GLU A 67 -7.44 17.49 -0.70
N GLU A 68 -6.30 18.19 -0.76
CA GLU A 68 -6.29 19.64 -0.87
C GLU A 68 -6.62 20.06 -2.30
N LYS A 69 -7.67 20.87 -2.48
CA LYS A 69 -7.94 21.52 -3.77
C LYS A 69 -6.91 22.64 -3.97
N ILE A 70 -5.85 22.34 -4.71
CA ILE A 70 -4.97 23.40 -5.20
C ILE A 70 -5.77 24.16 -6.27
N GLY A 71 -6.28 25.34 -5.89
CA GLY A 71 -6.95 26.24 -6.82
C GLY A 71 -5.97 26.70 -7.90
N ASN A 72 -6.32 26.47 -9.16
CA ASN A 72 -5.75 27.20 -10.28
C ASN A 72 -6.51 28.53 -10.40
N ASP A 73 -6.21 29.48 -9.50
CA ASP A 73 -6.49 30.90 -9.79
C ASP A 73 -5.39 31.46 -10.70
#